data_AF-A0A3N9NEJ5-F1
#
_entry.id   AF-A0A3N9NEJ5-F1
#
_cell.length_a   1.000
_cell.length_b   1.000
_cell.length_c   1.000
_cell.angle_alpha   90.00
_cell.angle_beta   90.00
_cell.angle_gamma   90.00
#
_symmetry.space_group_name_H-M   'P 1'
#
loop_
_entity.id
_entity.type
_entity.pdbx_description
1 polymer ?
#
loop_
_entity_poly.entity_id
_entity_poly.type
_entity_poly.pdbx_seq_one_letter_code
_entity_poly.pdbx_strand_id
1 'polypeptide(L)'
;MFQIRRFFNRSLIIALMCIPTLFVSNATGQKQAAYVVNSDVKIMLFRESNKLLKIARSAQAEVLSPENYDNAMKRYQEAEADFKEGKNLEDIQKKLSESNAYFQKAIISTKLAEVTFPNAMKARKDAQNTGSARFSSKLWTEAEKKFKDAANELEDGDVKDAREIAGEAEKLYRQAELEAIKANYLDETRGLLKQADQLDVDDYA
;
A
#
# COMPACT_ATOMS: atom_id res chain seq x y z
N MET A 1 79.35 3.44 32.09
CA MET A 1 79.59 2.20 32.85
C MET A 1 79.43 1.03 31.90
N PHE A 2 80.52 0.27 31.64
CA PHE A 2 80.64 -1.06 31.00
C PHE A 2 79.76 -1.39 29.77
N GLN A 3 80.26 -1.38 28.53
CA GLN A 3 80.95 -2.48 27.80
C GLN A 3 80.41 -3.90 28.15
N ILE A 4 80.11 -4.83 27.21
CA ILE A 4 81.07 -5.58 26.38
C ILE A 4 80.31 -6.47 25.34
N ARG A 5 80.71 -6.33 24.06
CA ARG A 5 81.05 -7.33 23.00
C ARG A 5 80.17 -8.58 22.75
N ARG A 6 79.65 -8.73 21.52
CA ARG A 6 80.18 -9.41 20.28
C ARG A 6 79.99 -10.93 20.27
N PHE A 7 79.49 -11.44 19.14
CA PHE A 7 80.00 -12.53 18.27
C PHE A 7 78.82 -12.88 17.29
N PHE A 8 78.78 -12.50 16.00
CA PHE A 8 79.40 -13.14 14.81
C PHE A 8 79.68 -14.64 15.06
N ASN A 9 79.16 -15.65 14.34
CA ASN A 9 79.02 -15.76 12.88
C ASN A 9 78.22 -17.03 12.48
N ARG A 10 77.49 -16.95 11.33
CA ARG A 10 77.33 -17.94 10.24
C ARG A 10 76.79 -19.36 10.51
N SER A 11 75.63 -19.69 9.92
CA SER A 11 75.52 -20.49 8.68
C SER A 11 74.14 -21.16 8.47
N LEU A 12 73.55 -20.88 7.30
CA LEU A 12 72.88 -21.81 6.37
C LEU A 12 71.43 -22.33 6.62
N ILE A 13 70.67 -22.32 5.51
CA ILE A 13 69.53 -23.18 5.09
C ILE A 13 68.09 -22.57 5.16
N ILE A 14 67.72 -21.92 4.04
CA ILE A 14 66.58 -22.21 3.15
C ILE A 14 65.23 -22.61 3.79
N ALA A 15 64.22 -21.73 3.64
CA ALA A 15 62.88 -22.12 3.20
C ALA A 15 62.10 -20.88 2.71
N LEU A 16 62.13 -20.68 1.39
CA LEU A 16 61.32 -19.72 0.66
C LEU A 16 59.87 -20.26 0.62
N MET A 17 59.05 -19.94 1.61
CA MET A 17 57.60 -20.13 1.53
C MET A 17 56.97 -18.97 0.75
N CYS A 18 57.03 -19.06 -0.58
CA CYS A 18 56.05 -18.38 -1.42
C CYS A 18 54.70 -19.06 -1.17
N ILE A 19 53.92 -18.53 -0.22
CA ILE A 19 52.51 -18.85 -0.09
C ILE A 19 51.85 -18.21 -1.31
N PRO A 20 51.29 -18.98 -2.26
CA PRO A 20 50.40 -18.41 -3.25
C PRO A 20 49.17 -17.96 -2.46
N THR A 21 49.05 -16.67 -2.19
CA THR A 21 47.77 -16.09 -1.81
C THR A 21 46.84 -16.30 -3.00
N LEU A 22 46.07 -17.39 -2.92
CA LEU A 22 44.87 -17.56 -3.71
C LEU A 22 44.00 -16.35 -3.40
N PHE A 23 44.04 -15.36 -4.29
CA PHE A 23 42.95 -14.41 -4.47
C PHE A 23 41.75 -15.26 -4.87
N VAL A 24 41.03 -15.78 -3.86
CA VAL A 24 39.66 -16.25 -4.03
C VAL A 24 38.90 -14.99 -4.43
N SER A 25 38.67 -14.84 -5.73
CA SER A 25 37.82 -13.82 -6.31
C SER A 25 36.47 -13.93 -5.63
N ASN A 26 36.24 -13.03 -4.69
CA ASN A 26 35.06 -13.01 -3.83
C ASN A 26 33.85 -12.56 -4.66
N ALA A 27 33.30 -13.48 -5.45
CA ALA A 27 32.08 -13.28 -6.22
C ALA A 27 30.91 -12.80 -5.33
N THR A 28 30.96 -13.14 -4.04
CA THR A 28 30.02 -12.71 -3.01
C THR A 28 30.11 -11.21 -2.72
N GLY A 29 31.32 -10.64 -2.64
CA GLY A 29 31.53 -9.20 -2.38
C GLY A 29 31.08 -8.29 -3.52
N GLN A 30 31.28 -8.71 -4.77
CA GLN A 30 30.78 -7.98 -5.96
C GLN A 30 29.26 -8.06 -6.07
N LYS A 31 28.65 -9.21 -5.76
CA LYS A 31 27.19 -9.35 -5.71
C LYS A 31 26.55 -8.49 -4.62
N GLN A 32 27.18 -8.41 -3.44
CA GLN A 32 26.71 -7.55 -2.34
C GLN A 32 26.78 -6.06 -2.71
N ALA A 33 27.90 -5.61 -3.30
CA ALA A 33 28.06 -4.21 -3.72
C ALA A 33 27.11 -3.81 -4.85
N ALA A 34 26.94 -4.67 -5.88
CA ALA A 34 26.00 -4.43 -6.96
C ALA A 34 24.54 -4.40 -6.48
N TYR A 35 24.18 -5.25 -5.51
CA TYR A 35 22.86 -5.26 -4.90
C TYR A 35 22.56 -3.98 -4.11
N VAL A 36 23.51 -3.52 -3.28
CA VAL A 36 23.36 -2.28 -2.49
C VAL A 36 23.23 -1.05 -3.41
N VAL A 37 24.06 -0.96 -4.44
CA VAL A 37 23.98 0.14 -5.43
C VAL A 37 22.65 0.12 -6.16
N ASN A 38 22.14 -1.05 -6.56
CA ASN A 38 20.84 -1.17 -7.22
C ASN A 38 19.68 -0.75 -6.27
N SER A 39 19.74 -1.13 -4.99
CA SER A 39 18.73 -0.70 -4.01
C SER A 39 18.75 0.81 -3.76
N ASP A 40 19.92 1.43 -3.68
CA ASP A 40 20.05 2.88 -3.47
C ASP A 40 19.51 3.66 -4.67
N VAL A 41 19.80 3.19 -5.90
CA VAL A 41 19.25 3.76 -7.12
C VAL A 41 17.72 3.65 -7.13
N LYS A 42 17.13 2.50 -6.75
CA LYS A 42 15.67 2.34 -6.66
C LYS A 42 15.07 3.34 -5.68
N ILE A 43 15.65 3.47 -4.49
CA ILE A 43 15.16 4.37 -3.43
C ILE A 43 15.15 5.81 -3.93
N MET A 44 16.24 6.25 -4.56
CA MET A 44 16.35 7.61 -5.10
C MET A 44 15.34 7.85 -6.23
N LEU A 45 15.23 6.90 -7.16
CA LEU A 45 14.42 7.01 -8.37
C LEU A 45 12.91 7.04 -8.07
N PHE A 46 12.44 6.19 -7.15
CA PHE A 46 11.02 6.05 -6.80
C PHE A 46 10.58 6.96 -5.65
N ARG A 47 11.47 7.77 -5.07
CA ARG A 47 11.20 8.55 -3.84
C ARG A 47 9.91 9.38 -3.92
N GLU A 48 9.77 10.20 -4.96
CA GLU A 48 8.61 11.11 -5.07
C GLU A 48 7.33 10.32 -5.36
N SER A 49 7.37 9.32 -6.24
CA SER A 49 6.22 8.48 -6.55
C SER A 49 5.73 7.72 -5.31
N ASN A 50 6.66 7.21 -4.48
CA ASN A 50 6.32 6.56 -3.21
C ASN A 50 5.65 7.53 -2.22
N LYS A 51 6.13 8.76 -2.14
CA LYS A 51 5.53 9.80 -1.32
C LYS A 51 4.11 10.13 -1.82
N LEU A 52 3.93 10.33 -3.12
CA LEU A 52 2.62 10.62 -3.71
C LEU A 52 1.65 9.45 -3.57
N LEU A 53 2.10 8.21 -3.78
CA LEU A 53 1.31 7.00 -3.53
C LEU A 53 0.82 6.94 -2.08
N LYS A 54 1.70 7.24 -1.11
CA LYS A 54 1.31 7.29 0.31
C LYS A 54 0.24 8.36 0.56
N ILE A 55 0.39 9.56 -0.01
CA ILE A 55 -0.59 10.63 0.14
C ILE A 55 -1.92 10.24 -0.51
N ALA A 56 -1.89 9.71 -1.73
CA ALA A 56 -3.08 9.26 -2.46
C ALA A 56 -3.84 8.16 -1.70
N ARG A 57 -3.13 7.19 -1.12
CA ARG A 57 -3.74 6.15 -0.27
C ARG A 57 -4.36 6.74 0.99
N SER A 58 -3.65 7.62 1.69
CA SER A 58 -4.20 8.31 2.87
C SER A 58 -5.44 9.14 2.54
N ALA A 59 -5.50 9.71 1.33
CA ALA A 59 -6.64 10.45 0.81
C ALA A 59 -7.75 9.54 0.24
N GLN A 60 -7.60 8.21 0.28
CA GLN A 60 -8.55 7.24 -0.28
C GLN A 60 -8.80 7.43 -1.79
N ALA A 61 -7.76 7.82 -2.54
CA ALA A 61 -7.85 8.12 -3.96
C ALA A 61 -8.32 6.93 -4.82
N GLU A 62 -8.08 5.69 -4.41
CA GLU A 62 -8.60 4.50 -5.09
C GLU A 62 -10.15 4.50 -5.19
N VAL A 63 -10.83 5.12 -4.23
CA VAL A 63 -12.29 5.21 -4.18
C VAL A 63 -12.80 6.57 -4.64
N LEU A 64 -12.10 7.65 -4.28
CA LEU A 64 -12.53 9.04 -4.53
C LEU A 64 -12.01 9.63 -5.84
N SER A 65 -11.07 8.96 -6.49
CA SER A 65 -10.48 9.35 -7.77
C SER A 65 -9.94 8.11 -8.51
N PRO A 66 -10.83 7.13 -8.76
CA PRO A 66 -10.46 5.81 -9.24
C PRO A 66 -9.66 5.86 -10.55
N GLU A 67 -10.05 6.67 -11.54
CA GLU A 67 -9.38 6.69 -12.84
C GLU A 67 -7.95 7.25 -12.73
N ASN A 68 -7.79 8.39 -12.06
CA ASN A 68 -6.46 8.96 -11.88
C ASN A 68 -5.57 8.06 -11.01
N TYR A 69 -6.13 7.40 -9.99
CA TYR A 69 -5.37 6.46 -9.17
C TYR A 69 -4.92 5.24 -9.96
N ASP A 70 -5.80 4.62 -10.75
CA ASP A 70 -5.51 3.44 -11.56
C ASP A 70 -4.47 3.76 -12.63
N ASN A 71 -4.59 4.91 -13.30
CA ASN A 71 -3.58 5.39 -14.25
C ASN A 71 -2.22 5.65 -13.59
N ALA A 72 -2.21 6.24 -12.40
CA ALA A 72 -0.97 6.45 -11.64
C ALA A 72 -0.30 5.12 -11.27
N MET A 73 -1.09 4.16 -10.80
CA MET A 73 -0.62 2.85 -10.38
C MET A 73 -0.11 2.02 -11.55
N LYS A 74 -0.78 2.08 -12.70
CA LYS A 74 -0.32 1.42 -13.93
C LYS A 74 1.09 1.88 -14.29
N ARG A 75 1.32 3.20 -14.37
CA ARG A 75 2.65 3.76 -14.68
C ARG A 75 3.70 3.44 -13.63
N TYR A 76 3.31 3.49 -12.35
CA TYR A 76 4.18 3.10 -11.24
C TYR A 76 4.64 1.65 -11.36
N GLN A 77 3.71 0.72 -11.64
CA GLN A 77 3.99 -0.71 -11.75
C GLN A 77 4.81 -1.05 -12.99
N GLU A 78 4.52 -0.40 -14.12
CA GLU A 78 5.35 -0.51 -15.33
C GLU A 78 6.80 -0.07 -15.05
N ALA A 79 6.99 1.05 -14.33
CA ALA A 79 8.31 1.50 -13.91
C ALA A 79 9.00 0.49 -12.97
N GLU A 80 8.27 -0.11 -12.03
CA GLU A 80 8.83 -1.15 -11.15
C GLU A 80 9.26 -2.41 -11.92
N ALA A 81 8.49 -2.83 -12.92
CA ALA A 81 8.83 -3.97 -13.76
C ALA A 81 10.08 -3.68 -14.60
N ASP A 82 10.13 -2.54 -15.27
CA ASP A 82 11.28 -2.11 -16.08
C ASP A 82 12.56 -1.99 -15.25
N PHE A 83 12.45 -1.48 -14.02
CA PHE A 83 13.58 -1.41 -13.11
C PHE A 83 14.12 -2.80 -12.74
N LYS A 84 13.23 -3.76 -12.44
CA LYS A 84 13.61 -5.14 -12.14
C LYS A 84 14.26 -5.85 -13.32
N GLU A 85 13.82 -5.54 -14.53
CA GLU A 85 14.38 -6.08 -15.78
C GLU A 85 15.67 -5.37 -16.23
N GLY A 86 16.12 -4.33 -15.52
CA GLY A 86 17.32 -3.57 -15.87
C GLY A 86 17.16 -2.77 -17.17
N LYS A 87 15.95 -2.31 -17.48
CA LYS A 87 15.67 -1.46 -18.65
C LYS A 87 16.31 -0.08 -18.49
N ASN A 88 16.21 0.71 -19.57
CA ASN A 88 16.73 2.06 -19.63
C ASN A 88 16.14 2.96 -18.51
N LEU A 89 17.02 3.68 -17.80
CA LEU A 89 16.64 4.54 -16.67
C LEU A 89 15.80 5.76 -17.07
N GLU A 90 16.00 6.30 -18.27
CA GLU A 90 15.22 7.43 -18.80
C GLU A 90 13.76 7.02 -19.03
N ASP A 91 13.53 5.82 -19.58
CA ASP A 91 12.18 5.27 -19.75
C ASP A 91 11.47 5.04 -18.41
N ILE A 92 12.21 4.57 -17.40
CA ILE A 92 11.69 4.39 -16.04
C ILE A 92 11.35 5.75 -15.41
N GLN A 93 12.23 6.75 -15.55
CA GLN A 93 11.98 8.12 -15.07
C GLN A 93 10.74 8.73 -15.72
N LYS A 94 10.57 8.55 -17.03
CA LYS A 94 9.39 9.03 -17.75
C LYS A 94 8.10 8.43 -17.18
N LYS A 95 8.05 7.11 -17.00
CA LYS A 95 6.89 6.42 -16.40
C LYS A 95 6.61 6.92 -14.98
N LEU A 96 7.65 7.14 -14.17
CA LEU A 96 7.48 7.70 -12.82
C LEU A 96 6.98 9.14 -12.85
N SER A 97 7.41 9.96 -13.82
CA SER A 97 6.90 11.31 -14.01
C SER A 97 5.41 11.30 -14.37
N GLU A 98 5.00 10.43 -15.30
CA GLU A 98 3.58 10.23 -15.65
C GLU A 98 2.78 9.75 -14.44
N SER A 99 3.29 8.78 -13.69
CA SER A 99 2.68 8.29 -12.45
C SER A 99 2.49 9.42 -11.42
N ASN A 100 3.51 10.26 -11.23
CA ASN A 100 3.44 11.40 -10.32
C ASN A 100 2.35 12.39 -10.71
N ALA A 101 2.23 12.70 -12.01
CA ALA A 101 1.19 13.59 -12.51
C ALA A 101 -0.22 13.04 -12.24
N TYR A 102 -0.43 11.75 -12.47
CA TYR A 102 -1.71 11.12 -12.16
C TYR A 102 -1.99 11.03 -10.66
N PHE A 103 -1.01 10.72 -9.81
CA PHE A 103 -1.23 10.77 -8.36
C PHE A 103 -1.60 12.17 -7.86
N GLN A 104 -0.96 13.21 -8.41
CA GLN A 104 -1.30 14.59 -8.06
C GLN A 104 -2.73 14.94 -8.48
N LYS A 105 -3.15 14.55 -9.69
CA LYS A 105 -4.55 14.69 -10.12
C LYS A 105 -5.48 13.94 -9.17
N ALA A 106 -5.12 12.72 -8.79
CA ALA A 106 -5.93 11.90 -7.90
C ALA A 106 -6.14 12.57 -6.53
N ILE A 107 -5.06 13.11 -5.94
CA ILE A 107 -5.10 13.84 -4.66
C ILE A 107 -5.92 15.13 -4.76
N ILE A 108 -5.93 15.80 -5.92
CA ILE A 108 -6.76 16.99 -6.11
C ILE A 108 -8.24 16.60 -6.25
N SER A 109 -8.52 15.56 -7.03
CA SER A 109 -9.87 15.05 -7.25
C SER A 109 -10.49 14.54 -5.94
N THR A 110 -9.72 13.90 -5.04
CA THR A 110 -10.27 13.50 -3.73
C THR A 110 -10.79 14.69 -2.93
N LYS A 111 -10.12 15.85 -2.98
CA LYS A 111 -10.59 17.08 -2.32
C LYS A 111 -11.85 17.63 -2.97
N LEU A 112 -11.98 17.47 -4.28
CA LEU A 112 -13.20 17.83 -5.00
C LEU A 112 -14.36 16.90 -4.61
N ALA A 113 -14.10 15.60 -4.47
CA ALA A 113 -15.07 14.63 -4.00
C ALA A 113 -15.52 14.93 -2.56
N GLU A 114 -14.60 15.32 -1.67
CA GLU A 114 -14.91 15.73 -0.28
C GLU A 114 -15.93 16.87 -0.19
N VAL A 115 -15.81 17.88 -1.07
CA VAL A 115 -16.76 19.00 -1.10
C VAL A 115 -18.02 18.69 -1.89
N THR A 116 -17.96 17.75 -2.83
CA THR A 116 -19.09 17.43 -3.72
C THR A 116 -20.02 16.37 -3.12
N PHE A 117 -19.47 15.40 -2.37
CA PHE A 117 -20.19 14.24 -1.84
C PHE A 117 -20.21 14.13 -0.30
N PRO A 118 -20.36 15.23 0.47
CA PRO A 118 -20.20 15.18 1.93
C PRO A 118 -21.15 14.18 2.60
N ASN A 119 -22.40 14.09 2.12
CA ASN A 119 -23.40 13.21 2.70
C ASN A 119 -23.15 11.73 2.37
N ALA A 120 -22.80 11.42 1.12
CA ALA A 120 -22.47 10.07 0.70
C ALA A 120 -21.23 9.54 1.43
N MET A 121 -20.19 10.37 1.61
CA MET A 121 -19.01 10.02 2.39
C MET A 121 -19.34 9.75 3.86
N LYS A 122 -20.20 10.58 4.46
CA LYS A 122 -20.67 10.35 5.83
C LYS A 122 -21.44 9.04 5.93
N ALA A 123 -22.39 8.79 5.02
CA ALA A 123 -23.19 7.57 4.99
C ALA A 123 -22.31 6.32 4.81
N ARG A 124 -21.32 6.37 3.91
CA ARG A 124 -20.33 5.30 3.72
C ARG A 124 -19.60 4.98 5.01
N LYS A 125 -19.10 6.00 5.72
CA LYS A 125 -18.40 5.82 7.00
C LYS A 125 -19.31 5.23 8.07
N ASP A 126 -20.55 5.70 8.17
CA ASP A 126 -21.53 5.20 9.14
C ASP A 126 -21.86 3.70 8.86
N ALA A 127 -22.10 3.35 7.59
CA ALA A 127 -22.31 1.96 7.15
C ALA A 127 -21.06 1.07 7.36
N GLN A 128 -19.86 1.58 7.13
CA GLN A 128 -18.63 0.83 7.39
C GLN A 128 -18.49 0.50 8.89
N ASN A 129 -18.77 1.47 9.76
CA ASN A 129 -18.66 1.32 11.22
C ASN A 129 -19.65 0.31 11.80
N THR A 130 -20.80 0.12 11.13
CA THR A 130 -21.82 -0.88 11.53
C THR A 130 -21.55 -2.26 10.93
N GLY A 131 -20.45 -2.43 10.19
CA GLY A 131 -20.08 -3.72 9.60
C GLY A 131 -20.95 -4.10 8.42
N SER A 132 -21.52 -3.13 7.69
CA SER A 132 -22.41 -3.39 6.54
C SER A 132 -21.78 -4.26 5.46
N ALA A 133 -20.46 -4.19 5.27
CA ALA A 133 -19.75 -5.09 4.35
C ALA A 133 -19.96 -6.59 4.69
N ARG A 134 -20.18 -6.92 5.97
CA ARG A 134 -20.45 -8.28 6.44
C ARG A 134 -21.95 -8.56 6.52
N PHE A 135 -22.71 -7.67 7.14
CA PHE A 135 -24.10 -7.94 7.53
C PHE A 135 -25.13 -7.52 6.47
N SER A 136 -24.76 -6.64 5.55
CA SER A 136 -25.58 -6.21 4.41
C SER A 136 -24.71 -6.09 3.15
N SER A 137 -23.98 -7.17 2.86
CA SER A 137 -22.94 -7.18 1.81
C SER A 137 -23.46 -6.77 0.43
N LYS A 138 -24.69 -7.18 0.09
CA LYS A 138 -25.31 -6.83 -1.20
C LYS A 138 -25.51 -5.31 -1.35
N LEU A 139 -26.15 -4.67 -0.36
CA LEU A 139 -26.38 -3.22 -0.39
C LEU A 139 -25.06 -2.46 -0.29
N TRP A 140 -24.13 -2.94 0.53
CA TRP A 140 -22.79 -2.36 0.63
C TRP A 140 -22.07 -2.36 -0.71
N THR A 141 -22.01 -3.51 -1.41
CA THR A 141 -21.35 -3.61 -2.72
C THR A 141 -22.03 -2.73 -3.78
N GLU A 142 -23.35 -2.65 -3.77
CA GLU A 142 -24.09 -1.76 -4.69
C GLU A 142 -23.80 -0.28 -4.40
N ALA A 143 -23.74 0.10 -3.12
CA ALA A 143 -23.38 1.44 -2.70
C ALA A 143 -21.94 1.81 -3.09
N GLU A 144 -20.96 0.92 -2.86
CA GLU A 144 -19.56 1.13 -3.27
C GLU A 144 -19.45 1.28 -4.79
N LYS A 145 -20.21 0.49 -5.57
CA LYS A 145 -20.24 0.64 -7.03
C LYS A 145 -20.77 2.01 -7.43
N LYS A 146 -21.92 2.44 -6.90
CA LYS A 146 -22.49 3.76 -7.20
C LYS A 146 -21.57 4.89 -6.76
N PHE A 147 -20.91 4.75 -5.62
CA PHE A 147 -19.97 5.75 -5.14
C PHE A 147 -18.73 5.87 -6.03
N LYS A 148 -18.22 4.73 -6.54
CA LYS A 148 -17.15 4.73 -7.54
C LYS A 148 -17.61 5.36 -8.86
N ASP A 149 -18.81 5.03 -9.33
CA ASP A 149 -19.39 5.62 -10.54
C ASP A 149 -19.49 7.16 -10.39
N ALA A 150 -19.96 7.66 -9.25
CA ALA A 150 -19.99 9.10 -8.96
C ALA A 150 -18.60 9.75 -8.98
N ALA A 151 -17.58 9.06 -8.47
CA ALA A 151 -16.20 9.55 -8.51
C ALA A 151 -15.66 9.63 -9.94
N ASN A 152 -15.97 8.64 -10.81
CA ASN A 152 -15.60 8.70 -12.23
C ASN A 152 -16.24 9.92 -12.92
N GLU A 153 -17.55 10.12 -12.77
CA GLU A 153 -18.24 11.29 -13.37
C GLU A 153 -17.62 12.61 -12.92
N LEU A 154 -17.19 12.69 -11.65
CA LEU A 154 -16.52 13.87 -11.14
C LEU A 154 -15.13 14.09 -11.76
N GLU A 155 -14.37 13.02 -12.02
CA GLU A 155 -13.09 13.07 -12.73
C GLU A 155 -13.27 13.52 -14.19
N ASP A 156 -14.36 13.11 -14.84
CA ASP A 156 -14.76 13.53 -16.18
C ASP A 156 -15.29 14.97 -16.24
N GLY A 157 -15.54 15.57 -15.08
CA GLY A 157 -16.04 16.94 -14.95
C GLY A 157 -17.55 17.07 -15.00
N ASP A 158 -18.30 15.96 -15.04
CA ASP A 158 -19.77 15.97 -14.92
C ASP A 158 -20.20 16.04 -13.45
N VAL A 159 -20.05 17.24 -12.88
CA VAL A 159 -20.40 17.49 -11.47
C VAL A 159 -21.88 17.25 -11.17
N LYS A 160 -22.76 17.39 -12.17
CA LYS A 160 -24.20 17.24 -11.98
C LYS A 160 -24.54 15.77 -11.80
N ASP A 161 -24.13 14.93 -12.75
CA ASP A 161 -24.42 13.50 -12.72
C ASP A 161 -23.66 12.81 -11.58
N ALA A 162 -22.42 13.25 -11.31
CA ALA A 162 -21.66 12.86 -10.13
C ALA A 162 -22.46 13.05 -8.82
N ARG A 163 -23.10 14.21 -8.63
CA ARG A 163 -23.91 14.48 -7.41
C ARG A 163 -25.16 13.62 -7.34
N GLU A 164 -25.82 13.40 -8.48
CA GLU A 164 -27.01 12.55 -8.55
C GLU A 164 -26.68 11.12 -8.14
N ILE A 165 -25.66 10.53 -8.75
CA ILE A 165 -25.20 9.18 -8.47
C ILE A 165 -24.68 9.05 -7.02
N ALA A 166 -23.95 10.05 -6.51
CA ALA A 166 -23.53 10.06 -5.11
C ALA A 166 -24.73 10.05 -4.15
N GLY A 167 -25.82 10.73 -4.50
CA GLY A 167 -27.07 10.68 -3.74
C GLY A 167 -27.74 9.30 -3.76
N GLU A 168 -27.61 8.54 -4.84
CA GLU A 168 -28.03 7.13 -4.89
C GLU A 168 -27.16 6.25 -3.99
N ALA A 169 -25.84 6.44 -4.04
CA ALA A 169 -24.91 5.73 -3.16
C ALA A 169 -25.21 6.00 -1.69
N GLU A 170 -25.49 7.27 -1.33
CA GLU A 170 -25.90 7.65 0.03
C GLU A 170 -27.11 6.84 0.52
N LYS A 171 -28.17 6.77 -0.29
CA LYS A 171 -29.38 6.01 0.06
C LYS A 171 -29.07 4.53 0.32
N LEU A 172 -28.25 3.92 -0.54
CA LEU A 172 -27.85 2.53 -0.39
C LEU A 172 -27.00 2.30 0.86
N TYR A 173 -26.04 3.18 1.16
CA TYR A 173 -25.26 3.09 2.40
C TYR A 173 -26.15 3.18 3.65
N ARG A 174 -27.13 4.09 3.66
CA ARG A 174 -28.08 4.23 4.78
C ARG A 174 -28.95 2.99 4.96
N GLN A 175 -29.36 2.35 3.87
CA GLN A 175 -30.09 1.08 3.93
C GLN A 175 -29.19 -0.04 4.45
N ALA A 176 -27.95 -0.13 3.96
CA ALA A 176 -26.98 -1.13 4.40
C ALA A 176 -26.66 -0.98 5.89
N GLU A 177 -26.44 0.25 6.36
CA GLU A 177 -26.26 0.60 7.79
C GLU A 177 -27.43 0.08 8.64
N LEU A 178 -28.67 0.39 8.24
CA LEU A 178 -29.87 -0.03 8.98
C LEU A 178 -30.01 -1.56 9.03
N GLU A 179 -29.76 -2.26 7.93
CA GLU A 179 -29.78 -3.72 7.88
C GLU A 179 -28.70 -4.34 8.76
N ALA A 180 -27.48 -3.77 8.73
CA ALA A 180 -26.38 -4.25 9.55
C ALA A 180 -26.66 -4.11 11.05
N ILE A 181 -27.22 -2.96 11.47
CA ILE A 181 -27.64 -2.74 12.87
C ILE A 181 -28.69 -3.78 13.30
N LYS A 182 -29.70 -4.03 12.45
CA LYS A 182 -30.74 -5.04 12.74
C LYS A 182 -30.15 -6.43 12.87
N ALA A 183 -29.26 -6.83 11.96
CA ALA A 183 -28.61 -8.13 12.00
C ALA A 183 -27.78 -8.31 13.28
N ASN A 184 -26.96 -7.31 13.64
CA ASN A 184 -26.14 -7.38 14.84
C ASN A 184 -26.98 -7.48 16.12
N TYR A 185 -28.04 -6.66 16.25
CA TYR A 185 -28.91 -6.70 17.43
C TYR A 185 -29.67 -8.04 17.57
N LEU A 186 -30.12 -8.62 16.45
CA LEU A 186 -30.81 -9.91 16.45
C LEU A 186 -29.86 -11.06 16.81
N ASP A 187 -28.61 -11.02 16.35
CA ASP A 187 -27.60 -12.03 16.71
C ASP A 187 -27.20 -11.95 18.19
N GLU A 188 -27.05 -10.75 18.74
CA GLU A 188 -26.86 -10.54 20.18
C GLU A 188 -28.04 -11.11 20.99
N THR A 189 -29.27 -10.82 20.56
CA THR A 189 -30.49 -11.32 21.21
C THR A 189 -30.54 -12.85 21.19
N ARG A 190 -30.25 -13.48 20.05
CA ARG A 190 -30.19 -14.95 19.94
C ARG A 190 -29.09 -15.55 20.81
N GLY A 191 -27.95 -14.88 20.92
CA GLY A 191 -26.86 -15.28 21.80
C GLY A 191 -27.27 -15.28 23.27
N LEU A 192 -27.98 -14.25 23.72
CA LEU A 192 -28.49 -14.15 25.09
C LEU A 192 -29.56 -15.20 25.39
N LEU A 193 -30.49 -15.45 24.47
CA LEU A 193 -31.49 -16.51 24.63
C LEU A 193 -30.83 -17.89 24.76
N LYS A 194 -29.83 -18.18 23.92
CA LYS A 194 -29.09 -19.45 24.01
C LYS A 194 -28.34 -19.60 25.34
N GLN A 195 -27.79 -18.51 25.88
CA GLN A 195 -27.14 -18.55 27.20
C GLN A 195 -28.15 -18.79 28.32
N ALA A 196 -29.33 -18.17 28.24
CA ALA A 196 -30.40 -18.40 29.21
C ALA A 196 -30.89 -19.87 29.17
N ASP A 197 -31.10 -20.43 27.98
CA ASP A 197 -31.49 -21.84 27.82
C ASP A 197 -30.44 -22.80 28.40
N GLN A 198 -29.15 -22.48 28.28
CA GLN A 198 -28.07 -23.28 28.85
C GLN A 198 -28.05 -23.22 30.38
N LEU A 199 -28.22 -22.02 30.96
CA LEU A 199 -28.26 -21.84 32.41
C LEU A 199 -29.48 -22.51 33.05
N ASP A 200 -30.65 -22.44 32.40
CA ASP A 200 -31.86 -23.11 32.89
C ASP A 200 -31.70 -24.63 32.87
N VAL A 201 -31.04 -25.21 31.86
CA VAL A 201 -30.78 -26.67 31.80
C VAL A 201 -29.79 -27.14 32.88
N ASP A 202 -28.82 -26.31 33.26
CA ASP A 202 -27.84 -26.64 34.31
C ASP A 202 -28.45 -26.57 35.73
N ASP A 203 -29.50 -25.77 35.96
CA ASP A 203 -30.19 -25.65 37.27
C ASP A 203 -31.11 -26.84 37.59
N TYR A 204 -31.41 -27.72 36.63
CA TYR A 204 -32.26 -28.92 36.80
C TYR A 204 -31.50 -30.27 36.74
N ALA A 205 -30.17 -30.29 36.68
CA ALA A 205 -29.33 -31.49 36.62
C ALA A 205 -28.75 -31.89 37.98
#